data_AF-A0A521C9Z6-F1
#
_entry.id   AF-A0A521C9Z6-F1
#
_cell.length_a   1.000
_cell.length_b   1.000
_cell.length_c   1.000
_cell.angle_alpha   90.00
_cell.angle_beta   90.00
_cell.angle_gamma   90.00
#
_symmetry.space_group_name_H-M   'P 1'
#
loop_
_entity.id
_entity.type
_entity.pdbx_description
1 polymer ?
#
loop_
_entity_poly.entity_id
_entity_poly.type
_entity_poly.pdbx_seq_one_letter_code
_entity_poly.pdbx_strand_id
1 'polypeptide(L)'
;MNKFLNYISIAVVAFTLFSCNKNEWTPEKEAEFKRGLKDGLEEKANGMCTKEQIDFIADCSFEKIKSNNYKPKDLKTPGIVLHIKQLTQECTKEVFLKNKSKTGESAWTPQTEKGFKALIKDKFINSGTNIKDAIFMAECTMAKLKEQNLGPAEIQDPKNATIAFEAGKSCREELMKKK
;
A
#
# COMPACT_ATOMS: atom_id res chain seq x y z
N MET A 1 -3.44 -18.91 -2.58
CA MET A 1 -2.60 -18.07 -1.69
C MET A 1 -1.20 -18.66 -1.69
N ASN A 2 -0.24 -18.10 -2.44
CA ASN A 2 1.21 -18.44 -2.40
C ASN A 2 1.98 -17.72 -3.53
N LYS A 3 1.92 -16.39 -3.61
CA LYS A 3 2.76 -15.66 -4.60
C LYS A 3 3.92 -14.92 -3.96
N PHE A 4 3.72 -14.30 -2.79
CA PHE A 4 4.82 -13.63 -2.07
C PHE A 4 5.88 -14.59 -1.47
N LEU A 5 5.56 -15.89 -1.30
CA LEU A 5 6.43 -16.84 -0.60
C LEU A 5 7.22 -17.79 -1.51
N ASN A 6 6.88 -17.88 -2.81
CA ASN A 6 7.45 -18.90 -3.71
C ASN A 6 8.72 -18.47 -4.46
N TYR A 7 9.19 -17.22 -4.31
CA TYR A 7 10.39 -16.75 -5.01
C TYR A 7 11.72 -16.96 -4.26
N ILE A 8 11.69 -17.49 -3.03
CA ILE A 8 12.90 -17.64 -2.18
C ILE A 8 13.49 -19.06 -2.26
N SER A 9 13.32 -19.78 -3.37
CA SER A 9 13.88 -21.12 -3.50
C SER A 9 14.39 -21.39 -4.90
N ILE A 10 15.65 -21.01 -5.14
CA ILE A 10 16.67 -21.76 -5.90
C ILE A 10 18.03 -21.06 -5.63
N ALA A 11 18.98 -21.81 -5.06
CA ALA A 11 20.36 -21.42 -4.73
C ALA A 11 21.28 -21.49 -5.98
N VAL A 12 22.46 -20.85 -6.08
CA VAL A 12 23.77 -21.30 -5.54
C VAL A 12 24.88 -20.33 -6.02
N VAL A 13 25.61 -19.66 -5.10
CA VAL A 13 27.07 -19.71 -4.76
C VAL A 13 28.04 -18.84 -5.57
N ALA A 14 28.68 -17.90 -4.84
CA ALA A 14 30.13 -17.68 -4.84
C ALA A 14 30.57 -17.13 -3.47
N PHE A 15 31.60 -17.76 -2.90
CA PHE A 15 32.19 -17.52 -1.58
C PHE A 15 32.89 -16.15 -1.46
N THR A 16 32.76 -15.48 -0.31
CA THR A 16 33.87 -14.86 0.44
C THR A 16 33.49 -14.55 1.90
N LEU A 17 34.06 -15.35 2.81
CA LEU A 17 34.75 -14.92 4.05
C LEU A 17 34.14 -13.81 4.93
N PHE A 18 32.89 -13.92 5.35
CA PHE A 18 32.46 -13.30 6.60
C PHE A 18 31.71 -14.31 7.47
N SER A 19 32.19 -14.45 8.71
CA SER A 19 31.54 -15.08 9.85
C SER A 19 30.01 -14.96 9.76
N CYS A 20 29.37 -16.02 9.27
CA CYS A 20 27.98 -15.96 8.82
C CYS A 20 27.04 -16.21 9.99
N ASN A 21 26.70 -15.15 10.74
CA ASN A 21 25.45 -15.17 11.47
C ASN A 21 24.31 -15.12 10.43
N LYS A 22 23.83 -16.30 10.01
CA LYS A 22 22.88 -16.46 8.88
C LYS A 22 21.58 -15.65 9.06
N ASN A 23 21.33 -15.12 10.26
CA ASN A 23 20.17 -14.32 10.59
C ASN A 23 20.46 -12.81 10.73
N GLU A 24 21.52 -12.28 10.14
CA GLU A 24 21.75 -10.83 10.10
C GLU A 24 21.36 -10.23 8.75
N TRP A 25 21.06 -8.93 8.77
CA TRP A 25 20.86 -8.13 7.57
C TRP A 25 22.19 -7.93 6.88
N THR A 26 22.30 -8.44 5.65
CA THR A 26 23.39 -8.12 4.74
C THR A 26 22.87 -7.20 3.64
N PRO A 27 23.73 -6.47 2.93
CA PRO A 27 23.32 -5.63 1.81
C PRO A 27 22.47 -6.40 0.78
N GLU A 28 22.79 -7.67 0.53
CA GLU A 28 22.06 -8.51 -0.42
C GLU A 28 20.64 -8.82 0.07
N LYS A 29 20.48 -9.17 1.35
CA LYS A 29 19.16 -9.46 1.95
C LYS A 29 18.30 -8.21 2.06
N GLU A 30 18.93 -7.06 2.35
CA GLU A 30 18.26 -5.76 2.33
C GLU A 30 17.75 -5.45 0.91
N ALA A 31 18.61 -5.58 -0.10
CA ALA A 31 18.25 -5.34 -1.49
C ALA A 31 17.13 -6.27 -1.96
N GLU A 32 17.20 -7.56 -1.61
CA GLU A 32 16.16 -8.54 -1.91
C GLU A 32 14.83 -8.18 -1.25
N PHE A 33 14.84 -7.84 0.04
CA PHE A 33 13.65 -7.42 0.77
C PHE A 33 13.02 -6.16 0.16
N LYS A 34 13.84 -5.13 -0.07
CA LYS A 34 13.36 -3.86 -0.64
C LYS A 34 12.79 -4.08 -2.04
N ARG A 35 13.44 -4.87 -2.89
CA ARG A 35 12.91 -5.24 -4.21
C ARG A 35 11.55 -5.92 -4.09
N GLY A 36 11.43 -6.97 -3.27
CA GLY A 36 10.16 -7.67 -3.10
C GLY A 36 9.03 -6.78 -2.55
N LEU A 37 9.36 -5.82 -1.68
CA LEU A 37 8.41 -4.83 -1.20
C LEU A 37 7.99 -3.86 -2.32
N LYS A 38 8.93 -3.35 -3.12
CA LYS A 38 8.66 -2.45 -4.25
C LYS A 38 7.75 -3.14 -5.28
N ASP A 39 8.10 -4.35 -5.70
CA ASP A 39 7.30 -5.13 -6.65
C ASP A 39 5.87 -5.34 -6.13
N GLY A 40 5.74 -5.65 -4.84
CA GLY A 40 4.43 -5.82 -4.20
C GLY A 40 3.62 -4.53 -4.09
N LEU A 41 4.28 -3.38 -3.91
CA LEU A 41 3.63 -2.06 -3.92
C LEU A 41 3.22 -1.66 -5.34
N GLU A 42 4.05 -1.91 -6.34
CA GLU A 42 3.73 -1.64 -7.75
C GLU A 42 2.49 -2.44 -8.19
N GLU A 43 2.43 -3.73 -7.85
CA GLU A 43 1.28 -4.59 -8.18
C GLU A 43 0.01 -4.15 -7.44
N LYS A 44 0.09 -3.86 -6.13
CA LYS A 44 -1.10 -3.62 -5.29
C LYS A 44 -1.57 -2.18 -5.27
N ALA A 45 -0.70 -1.22 -5.52
CA ALA A 45 -1.07 0.19 -5.45
C ALA A 45 -1.83 0.66 -6.70
N ASN A 46 -1.93 -0.14 -7.77
CA ASN A 46 -2.66 0.23 -9.00
C ASN A 46 -2.23 1.62 -9.55
N GLY A 47 -0.93 1.94 -9.45
CA GLY A 47 -0.37 3.22 -9.88
C GLY A 47 -0.65 4.41 -8.93
N MET A 48 -1.20 4.17 -7.73
CA MET A 48 -1.47 5.20 -6.72
C MET A 48 -0.20 5.89 -6.20
N CYS A 49 0.94 5.19 -6.22
CA CYS A 49 2.23 5.73 -5.80
C CYS A 49 3.17 5.93 -7.00
N THR A 50 3.97 6.99 -7.01
CA THR A 50 5.10 7.16 -7.95
C THR A 50 6.23 6.19 -7.61
N LYS A 51 7.16 5.97 -8.54
CA LYS A 51 8.36 5.17 -8.27
C LYS A 51 9.17 5.73 -7.10
N GLU A 52 9.35 7.06 -7.02
CA GLU A 52 10.08 7.67 -5.91
C GLU A 52 9.37 7.47 -4.56
N GLN A 53 8.03 7.48 -4.57
CA GLN A 53 7.23 7.19 -3.38
C GLN A 53 7.36 5.73 -2.95
N ILE A 54 7.37 4.80 -3.91
CA ILE A 54 7.59 3.37 -3.66
C ILE A 54 9.00 3.13 -3.11
N ASP A 55 10.01 3.78 -3.67
CA ASP A 55 11.39 3.73 -3.19
C ASP A 55 11.47 4.24 -1.74
N PHE A 56 10.86 5.40 -1.45
CA PHE A 56 10.80 5.93 -0.09
C PHE A 56 10.09 4.96 0.88
N ILE A 57 8.94 4.39 0.49
CA ILE A 57 8.20 3.46 1.37
C ILE A 57 9.06 2.23 1.68
N ALA A 58 9.79 1.71 0.69
CA ALA A 58 10.65 0.55 0.87
C ALA A 58 11.81 0.85 1.83
N ASP A 59 12.47 2.00 1.67
CA ASP A 59 13.56 2.44 2.54
C ASP A 59 13.07 2.70 3.96
N CYS A 60 11.99 3.49 4.11
CA CYS A 60 11.38 3.77 5.40
C CYS A 60 10.96 2.48 6.13
N SER A 61 10.31 1.54 5.43
CA SER A 61 9.86 0.28 6.02
C SER A 61 11.06 -0.52 6.53
N PHE A 62 12.13 -0.60 5.73
CA PHE A 62 13.35 -1.31 6.11
C PHE A 62 14.03 -0.70 7.34
N GLU A 63 14.15 0.63 7.39
CA GLU A 63 14.71 1.31 8.57
C GLU A 63 13.88 1.07 9.84
N LYS A 64 12.54 1.07 9.73
CA LYS A 64 11.66 0.74 10.86
C LYS A 64 11.78 -0.73 11.28
N ILE A 65 11.94 -1.67 10.34
CA ILE A 65 12.17 -3.08 10.63
C ILE A 65 13.47 -3.28 11.41
N LYS A 66 14.57 -2.64 10.97
CA LYS A 66 15.84 -2.66 11.69
C LYS A 66 15.72 -2.04 13.08
N SER A 67 15.03 -0.91 13.20
CA SER A 67 14.83 -0.21 14.48
C SER A 67 14.01 -1.04 15.49
N ASN A 68 13.14 -1.94 15.00
CA ASN A 68 12.42 -2.91 15.83
C ASN A 68 13.23 -4.19 16.11
N ASN A 69 14.51 -4.23 15.74
CA ASN A 69 15.41 -5.39 15.88
C ASN A 69 14.94 -6.67 15.18
N TYR A 70 14.07 -6.56 14.17
CA TYR A 70 13.65 -7.71 13.39
C TYR A 70 14.74 -8.18 12.46
N LYS A 71 14.96 -9.49 12.43
CA LYS A 71 15.94 -10.17 11.60
C LYS A 71 15.28 -10.86 10.40
N PRO A 72 16.03 -11.22 9.34
CA PRO A 72 15.46 -11.86 8.16
C PRO A 72 14.61 -13.12 8.42
N LYS A 73 14.97 -13.96 9.40
CA LYS A 73 14.16 -15.14 9.74
C LYS A 73 12.82 -14.80 10.39
N ASP A 74 12.75 -13.66 11.08
CA ASP A 74 11.57 -13.21 11.82
C ASP A 74 10.44 -12.80 10.88
N LEU A 75 10.76 -12.44 9.63
CA LEU A 75 9.81 -12.07 8.58
C LEU A 75 8.86 -13.20 8.17
N LYS A 76 9.07 -14.42 8.68
CA LYS A 76 8.19 -15.58 8.47
C LYS A 76 7.21 -15.80 9.63
N THR A 77 7.41 -15.12 10.76
CA THR A 77 6.57 -15.25 11.95
C THR A 77 5.27 -14.46 11.74
N PRO A 78 4.08 -15.08 11.83
CA PRO A 78 2.81 -14.42 11.49
C PRO A 78 2.56 -13.08 12.20
N GLY A 79 2.85 -12.99 13.51
CA GLY A 79 2.69 -11.74 14.26
C GLY A 79 3.64 -10.62 13.80
N ILE A 80 4.87 -10.99 13.43
CA ILE A 80 5.88 -10.05 12.92
C ILE A 80 5.52 -9.61 11.51
N VAL A 81 5.00 -10.51 10.67
CA VAL A 81 4.47 -10.16 9.34
C VAL A 81 3.35 -9.13 9.43
N LEU A 82 2.45 -9.25 10.41
CA LEU A 82 1.39 -8.26 10.63
C LEU A 82 1.97 -6.92 11.06
N HIS A 83 2.94 -6.91 11.97
CA HIS A 83 3.58 -5.67 12.41
C HIS A 83 4.36 -5.00 11.27
N ILE A 84 5.08 -5.76 10.44
CA ILE A 84 5.76 -5.22 9.25
C ILE A 84 4.78 -4.54 8.30
N LYS A 85 3.60 -5.13 8.07
CA LYS A 85 2.55 -4.48 7.27
C LYS A 85 2.11 -3.15 7.87
N GLN A 86 2.00 -3.06 9.19
CA GLN A 86 1.69 -1.80 9.88
C GLN A 86 2.81 -0.77 9.70
N LEU A 87 4.08 -1.16 9.86
CA LEU A 87 5.23 -0.28 9.61
C LEU A 87 5.24 0.25 8.16
N THR A 88 4.93 -0.61 7.18
CA THR A 88 4.79 -0.19 5.78
C THR A 88 3.60 0.76 5.58
N GLN A 89 2.48 0.54 6.25
CA GLN A 89 1.34 1.47 6.22
C GLN A 89 1.70 2.83 6.81
N GLU A 90 2.42 2.87 7.93
CA GLU A 90 2.94 4.12 8.51
C GLU A 90 3.82 4.87 7.52
N CYS A 91 4.78 4.20 6.89
CA CYS A 91 5.65 4.81 5.88
C CYS A 91 4.87 5.33 4.68
N THR A 92 3.80 4.63 4.28
CA THR A 92 2.91 5.07 3.21
C THR A 92 2.14 6.34 3.62
N LYS A 93 1.64 6.39 4.86
CA LYS A 93 1.00 7.59 5.42
C LYS A 93 1.97 8.77 5.48
N GLU A 94 3.21 8.54 5.90
CA GLU A 94 4.26 9.57 5.94
C GLU A 94 4.53 10.19 4.56
N VAL A 95 4.56 9.39 3.50
CA VAL A 95 4.69 9.89 2.12
C VAL A 95 3.55 10.83 1.76
N PHE A 96 2.31 10.41 2.00
CA PHE A 96 1.14 11.20 1.64
C PHE A 96 1.04 12.50 2.46
N LEU A 97 1.43 12.46 3.75
CA LEU A 97 1.51 13.65 4.59
C LEU A 97 2.62 14.62 4.13
N LYS A 98 3.79 14.11 3.75
CA LYS A 98 4.88 14.94 3.21
C LYS A 98 4.47 15.66 1.92
N ASN A 99 3.70 15.01 1.05
CA ASN A 99 3.19 15.64 -0.16
C ASN A 99 2.21 16.78 0.16
N LYS A 100 1.24 16.55 1.08
CA LYS A 100 0.29 17.56 1.54
C LYS A 100 1.00 18.82 2.08
N SER A 101 2.07 18.63 2.86
CA SER A 101 2.85 19.73 3.43
C SER A 101 3.65 20.53 2.39
N LYS A 102 4.02 19.93 1.26
CA LYS A 102 4.87 20.58 0.24
C LYS A 102 4.08 21.36 -0.80
N THR A 103 2.90 20.88 -1.17
CA THR A 103 2.15 21.46 -2.29
C THR A 103 1.06 22.43 -1.86
N GLY A 104 0.61 22.41 -0.60
CA GLY A 104 -0.52 23.23 -0.13
C GLY A 104 -1.87 22.87 -0.77
N GLU A 105 -1.86 22.06 -1.83
CA GLU A 105 -3.01 21.53 -2.55
C GLU A 105 -3.60 20.30 -1.84
N SER A 106 -4.81 19.92 -2.27
CA SER A 106 -5.47 18.69 -1.81
C SER A 106 -4.48 17.52 -1.86
N ALA A 107 -4.47 16.67 -0.84
CA ALA A 107 -3.57 15.52 -0.76
C ALA A 107 -3.74 14.50 -1.91
N TRP A 108 -4.68 14.75 -2.83
CA TRP A 108 -4.97 14.00 -4.04
C TRP A 108 -4.25 14.59 -5.25
N THR A 109 -3.09 14.03 -5.59
CA THR A 109 -2.50 14.28 -6.91
C THR A 109 -3.32 13.58 -8.00
N PRO A 110 -3.30 14.03 -9.26
CA PRO A 110 -4.01 13.37 -10.36
C PRO A 110 -3.70 11.87 -10.48
N GLN A 111 -2.43 11.50 -10.25
CA GLN A 111 -2.00 10.11 -10.24
C GLN A 111 -2.60 9.33 -9.06
N THR A 112 -2.53 9.88 -7.85
CA THR A 112 -3.06 9.22 -6.66
C THR A 112 -4.56 9.01 -6.78
N GLU A 113 -5.29 10.01 -7.28
CA GLU A 113 -6.71 9.93 -7.55
C GLU A 113 -7.05 8.88 -8.60
N LYS A 114 -6.30 8.84 -9.72
CA LYS A 114 -6.51 7.84 -10.77
C LYS A 114 -6.30 6.42 -10.23
N GLY A 115 -5.23 6.18 -9.50
CA GLY A 115 -4.94 4.88 -8.89
C GLY A 115 -6.00 4.47 -7.86
N PHE A 116 -6.43 5.42 -7.02
CA PHE A 116 -7.46 5.15 -6.01
C PHE A 116 -8.83 4.86 -6.62
N LYS A 117 -9.25 5.61 -7.66
CA LYS A 117 -10.46 5.29 -8.41
C LYS A 117 -10.39 3.92 -9.05
N ALA A 118 -9.24 3.54 -9.61
CA ALA A 118 -9.03 2.20 -10.17
C ALA A 118 -9.21 1.11 -9.09
N LEU A 119 -8.62 1.28 -7.90
CA LEU A 119 -8.79 0.37 -6.76
C LEU A 119 -10.26 0.21 -6.34
N ILE A 120 -11.01 1.31 -6.23
CA ILE A 120 -12.42 1.27 -5.86
C ILE A 120 -13.24 0.56 -6.94
N LYS A 121 -13.02 0.93 -8.22
CA LYS A 121 -13.69 0.34 -9.36
C LYS A 121 -13.48 -1.18 -9.40
N ASP A 122 -12.24 -1.64 -9.25
CA ASP A 122 -11.89 -3.07 -9.28
C ASP A 122 -12.54 -3.82 -8.11
N LYS A 123 -12.60 -3.22 -6.91
CA LYS A 123 -13.34 -3.80 -5.77
C LYS A 123 -14.82 -4.00 -6.10
N PHE A 124 -15.48 -3.03 -6.72
CA PHE A 124 -16.89 -3.16 -7.09
C PHE A 124 -17.11 -4.18 -8.20
N ILE A 125 -16.25 -4.23 -9.22
CA ILE A 125 -16.31 -5.25 -10.28
C ILE A 125 -16.17 -6.64 -9.67
N ASN A 126 -15.19 -6.85 -8.79
CA ASN A 126 -14.96 -8.13 -8.11
C ASN A 126 -16.12 -8.53 -7.18
N SER A 127 -16.96 -7.57 -6.76
CA SER A 127 -18.20 -7.83 -6.01
C SER A 127 -19.43 -8.13 -6.89
N GLY A 128 -19.26 -8.19 -8.21
CA GLY A 128 -20.34 -8.47 -9.18
C GLY A 128 -21.03 -7.22 -9.76
N THR A 129 -20.51 -6.02 -9.48
CA THR A 129 -21.05 -4.79 -10.09
C THR A 129 -20.58 -4.69 -11.55
N ASN A 130 -21.47 -4.32 -12.48
CA ASN A 130 -21.06 -4.12 -13.87
C ASN A 130 -20.09 -2.92 -14.00
N ILE A 131 -19.36 -2.87 -15.12
CA ILE A 131 -18.30 -1.87 -15.33
C ILE A 131 -18.81 -0.42 -15.23
N LYS A 132 -19.97 -0.11 -15.84
CA LYS A 132 -20.54 1.24 -15.86
C LYS A 132 -20.89 1.71 -14.45
N ASP A 133 -21.56 0.86 -13.70
CA ASP A 133 -21.93 1.12 -12.31
C ASP A 133 -20.69 1.20 -11.42
N ALA A 134 -19.68 0.35 -11.63
CA ALA A 134 -18.44 0.39 -10.86
C ALA A 134 -17.63 1.69 -11.08
N ILE A 135 -17.64 2.22 -12.31
CA ILE A 135 -17.05 3.53 -12.62
C ILE A 135 -17.79 4.62 -11.85
N PHE A 136 -19.12 4.64 -11.93
CA PHE A 136 -19.94 5.60 -11.18
C PHE A 136 -19.66 5.54 -9.68
N MET A 137 -19.61 4.33 -9.12
CA MET A 137 -19.32 4.11 -7.70
C MET A 137 -17.94 4.64 -7.31
N ALA A 138 -16.92 4.44 -8.15
CA ALA A 138 -15.57 4.96 -7.90
C ALA A 138 -15.50 6.49 -7.93
N GLU A 139 -16.16 7.12 -8.90
CA GLU A 139 -16.21 8.58 -9.02
C GLU A 139 -16.98 9.22 -7.85
N CYS A 140 -18.16 8.70 -7.55
CA CYS A 140 -18.98 9.20 -6.45
C CYS A 140 -18.28 9.03 -5.10
N THR A 141 -17.69 7.86 -4.83
CA THR A 141 -17.00 7.62 -3.55
C THR A 141 -15.84 8.57 -3.37
N MET A 142 -15.07 8.80 -4.44
CA MET A 142 -13.97 9.76 -4.45
C MET A 142 -14.44 11.20 -4.17
N ALA A 143 -15.54 11.63 -4.80
CA ALA A 143 -16.10 12.96 -4.59
C ALA A 143 -16.50 13.18 -3.12
N LYS A 144 -17.22 12.23 -2.53
CA LYS A 144 -17.65 12.30 -1.12
C LYS A 144 -16.47 12.32 -0.14
N LEU A 145 -15.40 11.56 -0.42
CA LEU A 145 -14.19 11.58 0.40
C LEU A 145 -13.50 12.94 0.36
N LYS A 146 -13.44 13.58 -0.82
CA LYS A 146 -12.91 14.93 -0.99
C LYS A 146 -13.77 15.98 -0.29
N GLU A 147 -15.10 15.88 -0.34
CA GLU A 147 -16.02 16.78 0.38
C GLU A 147 -15.79 16.75 1.88
N GLN A 148 -15.41 15.60 2.44
CA GLN A 148 -15.05 15.44 3.84
C GLN A 148 -13.58 15.80 4.15
N ASN A 149 -12.87 16.42 3.20
CA ASN A 149 -11.45 16.78 3.30
C ASN A 149 -10.53 15.59 3.65
N LEU A 150 -10.94 14.37 3.29
CA LEU A 150 -10.14 13.17 3.52
C LEU A 150 -9.18 12.96 2.35
N GLY A 151 -7.88 12.99 2.65
CA GLY A 151 -6.81 12.64 1.74
C GLY A 151 -6.42 11.15 1.81
N PRO A 152 -5.47 10.73 0.96
CA PRO A 152 -4.94 9.37 0.96
C PRO A 152 -4.38 8.93 2.32
N ALA A 153 -3.70 9.84 3.04
CA ALA A 153 -3.14 9.57 4.36
C ALA A 153 -4.23 9.34 5.41
N GLU A 154 -5.29 10.15 5.36
CA GLU A 154 -6.40 10.11 6.29
C GLU A 154 -7.24 8.85 6.08
N ILE A 155 -7.42 8.37 4.85
CA ILE A 155 -8.18 7.15 4.54
C ILE A 155 -7.49 5.87 5.04
N GLN A 156 -6.16 5.90 5.19
CA GLN A 156 -5.43 4.77 5.78
C GLN A 156 -5.64 4.65 7.28
N ASP A 157 -6.15 5.68 7.94
CA ASP A 157 -6.47 5.63 9.36
C ASP A 157 -7.71 4.74 9.59
N PRO A 158 -7.63 3.67 10.39
CA PRO A 158 -8.78 2.83 10.70
C PRO A 158 -9.97 3.61 11.25
N LYS A 159 -9.73 4.74 11.94
CA LYS A 159 -10.80 5.61 12.46
C LYS A 159 -11.64 6.25 11.36
N ASN A 160 -11.07 6.44 10.17
CA ASN A 160 -11.74 7.01 9.00
C ASN A 160 -12.25 5.93 8.03
N ALA A 161 -12.01 4.65 8.32
CA ALA A 161 -12.49 3.55 7.48
C ALA A 161 -14.02 3.53 7.38
N THR A 162 -14.71 3.86 8.48
CA THR A 162 -16.18 3.99 8.52
C THR A 162 -16.67 5.04 7.54
N ILE A 163 -15.98 6.19 7.45
CA ILE A 163 -16.36 7.29 6.55
C ILE A 163 -16.25 6.83 5.09
N ALA A 164 -15.18 6.14 4.71
CA ALA A 164 -15.01 5.61 3.37
C ALA A 164 -16.09 4.57 3.02
N PHE A 165 -16.49 3.76 3.99
CA PHE A 165 -17.58 2.81 3.83
C PHE A 165 -18.94 3.49 3.66
N GLU A 166 -19.24 4.51 4.47
CA GLU A 166 -20.46 5.31 4.37
C GLU A 166 -20.56 6.06 3.06
N ALA A 167 -19.45 6.63 2.57
CA ALA A 167 -19.37 7.25 1.25
C ALA A 167 -19.76 6.25 0.15
N GLY A 168 -19.19 5.04 0.19
CA GLY A 168 -19.53 3.96 -0.74
C GLY A 168 -21.00 3.54 -0.65
N LYS A 169 -21.56 3.44 0.56
CA LYS A 169 -22.99 3.12 0.77
C LYS A 169 -23.90 4.20 0.17
N SER A 170 -23.62 5.47 0.47
CA SER A 170 -24.37 6.61 -0.06
C SER A 170 -24.35 6.64 -1.59
N CYS A 171 -23.20 6.38 -2.21
CA CYS A 171 -23.10 6.27 -3.66
C CYS A 171 -23.91 5.12 -4.25
N ARG A 172 -24.01 4.00 -3.54
CA ARG A 172 -24.87 2.89 -3.97
C ARG A 172 -26.34 3.29 -3.94
N GLU A 173 -26.78 4.01 -2.90
CA GLU A 173 -28.15 4.52 -2.80
C GLU A 173 -28.45 5.52 -3.93
N GLU A 174 -27.52 6.40 -4.26
CA GLU A 174 -27.64 7.31 -5.41
C GLU A 174 -27.73 6.57 -6.75
N LEU A 175 -26.93 5.52 -6.93
CA LEU A 175 -26.99 4.68 -8.13
C LEU A 175 -28.37 4.02 -8.28
N MET A 176 -28.91 3.50 -7.19
CA MET A 176 -30.23 2.85 -7.18
C MET A 176 -31.37 3.82 -7.47
N LYS A 177 -31.25 5.09 -7.09
CA LYS A 177 -32.23 6.14 -7.43
C LYS A 177 -32.19 6.56 -8.90
N LYS A 178 -31.09 6.28 -9.60
CA LYS A 178 -30.89 6.61 -11.03
C LYS A 178 -31.29 5.47 -11.98
N LYS A 179 -31.64 4.30 -11.42
CA LYS A 179 -32.16 3.15 -12.17
C LYS A 179 -33.67 3.13 -12.11
#